data_AF-X1GHD4-F1
#
_entry.id   AF-X1GHD4-F1
#
_cell.length_a   1.000
_cell.length_b   1.000
_cell.length_c   1.000
_cell.angle_alpha   90.00
_cell.angle_beta   90.00
_cell.angle_gamma   90.00
#
_symmetry.space_group_name_H-M   'P 1'
#
loop_
_entity.id
_entity.type
_entity.pdbx_description
1 polymer ?
#
loop_
_entity_poly.entity_id
_entity_poly.type
_entity_poly.pdbx_seq_one_letter_code
_entity_poly.pdbx_strand_id
1 'polypeptide(L)'
;KFYGKNFSLQTLRERCFISREGVSMLGISDAAESIGFRTMGVRLSYEQFVKEVNFPCIVHWKQKHFIVVYKIRKNKIFVADPAHGRVKYTKEEFLKKWVSSKKDGEEVGLCLLVEPT
;
A
#
# COMPACT_ATOMS: atom_id res chain seq x y z
N LYS A 1 -13.06 -4.90 -4.86
CA LYS A 1 -13.93 -3.79 -5.32
C LYS A 1 -13.35 -3.06 -6.52
N PHE A 2 -12.15 -2.46 -6.46
CA PHE A 2 -11.57 -1.71 -7.59
C PHE A 2 -11.41 -2.58 -8.85
N TYR A 3 -10.86 -3.79 -8.71
CA TYR A 3 -10.68 -4.76 -9.80
C TYR A 3 -11.91 -5.65 -10.06
N GLY A 4 -13.13 -5.19 -9.73
CA GLY A 4 -14.36 -5.96 -9.94
C GLY A 4 -14.56 -7.20 -9.05
N LYS A 5 -13.52 -7.70 -8.38
CA LYS A 5 -13.62 -8.82 -7.42
C LYS A 5 -14.22 -8.37 -6.09
N ASN A 6 -15.25 -9.05 -5.59
CA ASN A 6 -15.90 -8.78 -4.31
C ASN A 6 -15.79 -9.99 -3.38
N PHE A 7 -15.11 -9.80 -2.24
CA PHE A 7 -14.95 -10.80 -1.20
C PHE A 7 -15.54 -10.27 0.11
N SER A 8 -16.02 -11.17 0.97
CA SER A 8 -16.45 -10.79 2.31
C SER A 8 -15.24 -10.33 3.14
N LEU A 9 -15.46 -9.43 4.10
CA LEU A 9 -14.41 -9.00 5.03
C LEU A 9 -13.87 -10.17 5.86
N GLN A 10 -14.75 -11.11 6.23
CA GLN A 10 -14.37 -12.31 6.97
C GLN A 10 -13.39 -13.18 6.17
N THR A 11 -13.71 -13.47 4.91
CA THR A 11 -12.84 -14.24 4.01
C THR A 11 -11.46 -13.60 3.86
N LEU A 12 -11.41 -12.26 3.74
CA LEU A 12 -10.13 -11.55 3.66
C LEU A 12 -9.34 -11.63 4.97
N ARG A 13 -10.00 -11.54 6.13
CA ARG A 13 -9.35 -11.67 7.44
C ARG A 13 -8.75 -13.05 7.66
N GLU A 14 -9.50 -14.10 7.30
CA GLU A 14 -9.06 -15.49 7.41
C GLU A 14 -7.81 -15.75 6.55
N ARG A 15 -7.74 -15.14 5.37
CA ARG A 15 -6.61 -15.30 4.43
C ARG A 15 -5.39 -14.45 4.78
N CYS A 16 -5.57 -13.29 5.43
CA CYS A 16 -4.48 -12.39 5.81
C CYS A 16 -3.67 -12.85 7.03
N PHE A 17 -3.98 -14.01 7.64
CA PHE A 17 -3.30 -14.54 8.83
C PHE A 17 -3.02 -13.46 9.89
N ILE A 18 -4.08 -12.77 10.34
CA ILE A 18 -3.97 -11.67 11.31
C ILE A 18 -3.42 -12.23 12.63
N SER A 19 -2.23 -11.79 13.03
CA SER A 19 -1.64 -12.13 14.31
C SER A 19 -2.14 -11.15 15.40
N ARG A 20 -1.76 -11.39 16.66
CA ARG A 20 -2.02 -10.43 17.76
C ARG A 20 -1.38 -9.06 17.53
N GLU A 21 -0.35 -8.99 16.70
CA GLU A 21 0.40 -7.77 16.35
C GLU A 21 -0.17 -7.06 15.10
N GLY A 22 -1.18 -7.65 14.45
CA GLY A 22 -1.80 -7.14 13.24
C GLY A 22 -1.47 -7.97 12.00
N VAL A 23 -1.47 -7.33 10.84
CA VAL A 23 -1.17 -7.97 9.55
C VAL A 23 0.19 -7.50 9.05
N SER A 24 1.02 -8.41 8.57
CA SER A 24 2.29 -8.06 7.91
C SER A 24 2.08 -7.78 6.42
N MET A 25 3.02 -7.09 5.78
CA MET A 25 2.97 -6.91 4.31
C MET A 25 2.98 -8.25 3.58
N LEU A 26 3.73 -9.24 4.10
CA LEU A 26 3.74 -10.60 3.58
C LEU A 26 2.36 -11.26 3.69
N GLY A 27 1.69 -11.15 4.83
CA GLY A 27 0.33 -11.69 5.01
C GLY A 27 -0.70 -11.03 4.08
N ILE A 28 -0.55 -9.73 3.78
CA ILE A 28 -1.37 -9.06 2.75
C ILE A 28 -1.06 -9.63 1.35
N SER A 29 0.22 -9.83 1.04
CA SER A 29 0.71 -10.47 -0.20
C SER A 29 0.04 -11.82 -0.41
N ASP A 30 0.24 -12.75 0.54
CA ASP A 30 -0.23 -14.13 0.45
C ASP A 30 -1.77 -14.19 0.31
N ALA A 31 -2.47 -13.34 1.06
CA ALA A 31 -3.93 -13.25 0.97
C ALA A 31 -4.39 -12.76 -0.41
N ALA A 32 -3.76 -11.73 -0.96
CA ALA A 32 -4.07 -11.20 -2.28
C ALA A 32 -3.76 -12.23 -3.37
N GLU A 33 -2.64 -12.95 -3.27
CA GLU A 33 -2.29 -14.00 -4.24
C GLU A 33 -3.28 -15.16 -4.19
N SER A 34 -3.71 -15.57 -3.00
CA SER A 34 -4.71 -16.64 -2.82
C SER A 34 -6.09 -16.35 -3.43
N ILE A 35 -6.36 -15.10 -3.83
CA ILE A 35 -7.62 -14.65 -4.46
C ILE A 35 -7.42 -14.16 -5.90
N GLY A 36 -6.30 -14.54 -6.53
CA GLY A 36 -5.99 -14.30 -7.94
C GLY A 36 -5.50 -12.89 -8.22
N PHE A 37 -4.62 -12.37 -7.37
CA PHE A 37 -3.77 -11.25 -7.70
C PHE A 37 -2.33 -11.74 -7.81
N ARG A 38 -1.50 -10.95 -8.48
CA ARG A 38 -0.06 -11.00 -8.36
C ARG A 38 0.39 -9.85 -7.49
N THR A 39 1.33 -10.11 -6.58
CA THR A 39 1.86 -9.07 -5.71
C THR A 39 3.36 -8.90 -5.83
N MET A 40 3.85 -7.68 -5.56
CA MET A 40 5.28 -7.41 -5.53
C MET A 40 5.60 -6.34 -4.47
N GLY A 41 6.36 -6.72 -3.45
CA GLY A 41 6.85 -5.81 -2.42
C GLY A 41 8.10 -5.08 -2.89
N VAL A 42 8.06 -3.75 -2.90
CA VAL A 42 9.14 -2.90 -3.38
C VAL A 42 9.49 -1.81 -2.36
N ARG A 43 10.77 -1.42 -2.33
CA ARG A 43 11.24 -0.18 -1.70
C ARG A 43 11.64 0.80 -2.78
N LEU A 44 11.01 1.96 -2.78
CA LEU A 44 11.19 2.97 -3.81
C LEU A 44 11.42 4.33 -3.16
N SER A 45 12.21 5.18 -3.83
CA SER A 45 12.19 6.60 -3.53
C SER A 45 10.90 7.25 -4.03
N TYR A 46 10.65 8.50 -3.65
CA TYR A 46 9.43 9.17 -4.08
C TYR A 46 9.40 9.40 -5.59
N GLU A 47 10.55 9.72 -6.17
CA GLU A 47 10.71 9.96 -7.60
C GLU A 47 10.41 8.69 -8.40
N GLN A 48 10.88 7.53 -7.93
CA GLN A 48 10.52 6.23 -8.51
C GLN A 48 9.05 5.90 -8.28
N PHE A 49 8.53 6.14 -7.06
CA PHE A 49 7.13 5.87 -6.72
C PHE A 49 6.14 6.64 -7.61
N VAL A 50 6.47 7.88 -7.99
CA VAL A 50 5.61 8.66 -8.89
C VAL A 50 5.70 8.21 -10.35
N LYS A 51 6.87 7.70 -10.78
CA LYS A 51 7.14 7.37 -12.19
C LYS A 51 6.81 5.93 -12.56
N GLU A 52 7.07 4.98 -11.66
CA GLU A 52 7.11 3.55 -11.97
C GLU A 52 5.92 2.77 -11.42
N VAL A 53 5.20 3.31 -10.43
CA VAL A 53 4.13 2.59 -9.75
C VAL A 53 2.78 2.77 -10.44
N ASN A 54 2.17 1.63 -10.78
CA ASN A 54 0.77 1.57 -11.15
C ASN A 54 -0.13 1.68 -9.89
N PHE A 55 -1.19 2.48 -9.99
CA PHE A 55 -2.18 2.63 -8.92
C PHE A 55 -3.45 1.83 -9.23
N PRO A 56 -4.12 1.25 -8.22
CA PRO A 56 -3.86 1.40 -6.80
C PRO A 56 -2.75 0.48 -6.27
N CYS A 57 -2.03 0.97 -5.26
CA CYS A 57 -1.04 0.19 -4.52
C CYS A 57 -1.24 0.34 -3.01
N ILE A 58 -0.72 -0.60 -2.21
CA ILE A 58 -0.79 -0.56 -0.75
C ILE A 58 0.55 -0.05 -0.24
N VAL A 59 0.56 0.93 0.67
CA VAL A 59 1.81 1.46 1.24
C VAL A 59 1.84 1.26 2.74
N HIS A 60 3.04 0.98 3.25
CA HIS A 60 3.28 0.92 4.69
C HIS A 60 3.36 2.34 5.26
N TRP A 61 2.57 2.62 6.28
CA TRP A 61 2.30 3.97 6.76
C TRP A 61 2.58 4.09 8.25
N LYS A 62 3.41 5.06 8.63
CA LYS A 62 3.85 5.32 10.01
C LYS A 62 4.39 4.06 10.73
N GLN A 63 4.90 3.11 9.96
CA GLN A 63 5.50 1.87 10.42
C GLN A 63 4.56 0.97 11.25
N LYS A 64 3.25 1.20 11.15
CA LYS A 64 2.23 0.47 11.94
C LYS A 64 0.87 0.33 11.26
N HIS A 65 0.70 0.90 10.08
CA HIS A 65 -0.59 0.98 9.39
C HIS A 65 -0.41 0.73 7.89
N PHE A 66 -1.49 0.36 7.21
CA PHE A 66 -1.52 0.22 5.75
C PHE A 66 -2.62 1.08 5.16
N ILE A 67 -2.28 1.80 4.11
CA ILE A 67 -3.22 2.64 3.35
C ILE A 67 -3.12 2.31 1.86
N VAL A 68 -4.15 2.64 1.10
CA VAL A 68 -4.15 2.47 -0.36
C VAL A 68 -3.90 3.81 -1.02
N VAL A 69 -2.84 3.93 -1.81
CA VAL A 69 -2.68 5.06 -2.73
C VAL A 69 -3.37 4.69 -4.03
N TYR A 70 -4.37 5.46 -4.44
CA TYR A 70 -5.15 5.15 -5.65
C TYR A 70 -4.93 6.16 -6.78
N LYS A 71 -4.27 7.29 -6.51
CA LYS A 71 -4.00 8.32 -7.52
C LYS A 71 -2.96 9.33 -7.03
N ILE A 72 -2.12 9.81 -7.94
CA ILE A 72 -1.30 11.01 -7.76
C ILE A 72 -1.68 12.01 -8.85
N ARG A 73 -1.96 13.26 -8.48
CA ARG A 73 -2.27 14.33 -9.44
C ARG A 73 -1.90 15.69 -8.89
N LYS A 74 -1.26 16.54 -9.70
CA LYS A 74 -0.86 17.92 -9.34
C LYS A 74 -0.15 17.98 -7.98
N ASN A 75 0.84 17.10 -7.77
CA ASN A 75 1.62 16.97 -6.53
C ASN A 75 0.80 16.65 -5.26
N LYS A 76 -0.43 16.13 -5.43
CA LYS A 76 -1.26 15.62 -4.33
C LYS A 76 -1.39 14.11 -4.45
N ILE A 77 -1.20 13.44 -3.33
CA ILE A 77 -1.33 11.98 -3.20
C ILE A 77 -2.72 11.71 -2.64
N PHE A 78 -3.51 10.92 -3.36
CA PHE A 78 -4.87 10.55 -3.00
C PHE A 78 -4.87 9.15 -2.39
N VAL A 79 -5.34 9.08 -1.15
CA VAL A 79 -5.23 7.91 -0.29
C VAL A 79 -6.62 7.46 0.17
N ALA A 80 -6.85 6.16 0.20
CA ALA A 80 -7.93 5.54 0.97
C ALA A 80 -7.31 4.91 2.22
N ASP A 81 -7.56 5.54 3.36
CA ASP A 81 -7.14 5.11 4.68
C ASP A 81 -8.29 4.35 5.35
N PRO A 82 -8.10 3.08 5.77
CA PRO A 82 -9.13 2.32 6.49
C PRO A 82 -9.70 3.04 7.74
N ALA A 83 -8.91 3.90 8.38
CA ALA A 83 -9.32 4.62 9.60
C ALA A 83 -9.99 5.98 9.32
N HIS A 84 -9.68 6.63 8.19
CA HIS A 84 -10.12 8.01 7.91
C HIS A 84 -10.89 8.18 6.59
N GLY A 85 -11.08 7.10 5.83
CA GLY A 85 -11.69 7.15 4.51
C GLY A 85 -10.76 7.77 3.47
N ARG A 86 -11.31 8.59 2.55
CA ARG A 86 -10.52 9.18 1.45
C ARG A 86 -9.87 10.49 1.89
N VAL A 87 -8.54 10.50 1.91
CA VAL A 87 -7.71 11.63 2.35
C VAL A 87 -6.77 12.07 1.22
N LYS A 88 -6.30 13.31 1.25
CA LYS A 88 -5.29 13.85 0.34
C LYS A 88 -4.11 14.37 1.14
N TYR A 89 -2.90 14.10 0.68
CA TYR A 89 -1.66 14.59 1.29
C TYR A 89 -0.84 15.38 0.27
N THR A 90 -0.08 16.37 0.76
CA THR A 90 1.03 16.95 -0.01
C THR A 90 2.21 15.97 -0.06
N LYS A 91 3.20 16.22 -0.92
CA LYS A 91 4.44 15.44 -0.98
C LYS A 91 5.10 15.37 0.40
N GLU A 92 5.23 16.50 1.08
CA GLU A 92 5.91 16.61 2.37
C GLU A 92 5.19 15.82 3.47
N GLU A 93 3.86 15.94 3.54
CA GLU A 93 3.05 15.19 4.50
C GLU A 93 3.08 13.69 4.26
N PHE A 94 3.11 13.29 2.99
CA PHE A 94 3.18 11.89 2.60
C PHE A 94 4.54 11.30 2.96
N LEU A 95 5.64 11.96 2.58
CA LEU A 95 7.01 11.52 2.87
C LEU A 95 7.25 11.31 4.36
N LYS A 96 6.84 12.26 5.20
CA LYS A 96 6.97 12.16 6.67
C LYS A 96 6.35 10.90 7.29
N LYS A 97 5.38 10.29 6.60
CA LYS A 97 4.62 9.13 7.10
C LYS A 97 4.93 7.85 6.34
N TRP A 98 5.37 7.95 5.08
CA TRP A 98 5.63 6.80 4.21
C TRP A 98 7.09 6.34 4.25
N VAL A 99 8.04 7.27 4.32
CA VAL A 99 9.47 6.93 4.40
C VAL A 99 9.71 6.05 5.62
N SER A 100 10.40 4.94 5.42
CA SER A 100 10.68 3.95 6.46
C SER A 100 12.15 3.67 6.67
N SER A 101 12.99 3.98 5.68
CA SER A 101 14.43 3.68 5.70
C SER A 101 15.18 4.55 4.71
N LYS A 102 16.52 4.47 4.71
CA LYS A 102 17.36 5.04 3.67
C LYS A 102 18.07 3.93 2.89
N LYS A 103 18.20 4.10 1.58
CA LYS A 103 18.98 3.22 0.70
C LYS A 103 19.90 4.11 -0.13
N ASP A 104 21.20 3.86 -0.08
CA ASP A 104 22.22 4.64 -0.81
C ASP A 104 22.12 6.16 -0.58
N GLY A 105 21.75 6.56 0.64
CA GLY A 105 21.56 7.96 1.02
C GLY A 105 20.18 8.56 0.69
N GLU A 106 19.36 7.88 -0.10
CA GLU A 106 18.02 8.31 -0.51
C GLU A 106 16.94 7.79 0.46
N GLU A 107 15.95 8.62 0.77
CA GLU A 107 14.79 8.23 1.57
C GLU A 107 13.85 7.33 0.76
N VAL A 108 13.55 6.14 1.29
CA VAL A 108 12.72 5.16 0.61
C VAL A 108 11.56 4.70 1.49
N GLY A 109 10.45 4.39 0.83
CA GLY A 109 9.25 3.84 1.46
C GLY A 109 8.87 2.48 0.90
N LEU A 110 8.12 1.72 1.70
CA LEU A 110 7.64 0.39 1.34
C LEU A 110 6.28 0.47 0.65
N CYS A 111 6.15 -0.25 -0.45
CA CYS A 111 4.93 -0.38 -1.23
C CYS A 111 4.72 -1.85 -1.62
N LEU A 112 3.47 -2.28 -1.64
CA LEU A 112 3.02 -3.54 -2.21
C LEU A 112 2.20 -3.24 -3.46
N LEU A 113 2.73 -3.64 -4.61
CA LEU A 113 2.04 -3.59 -5.90
C LEU A 113 1.08 -4.77 -5.97
N VAL A 114 -0.12 -4.54 -6.50
CA VAL A 114 -1.18 -5.55 -6.59
C VAL A 114 -1.86 -5.43 -7.95
N GLU A 115 -1.73 -6.46 -8.77
CA GLU A 115 -2.31 -6.53 -10.11
C GLU A 115 -3.16 -7.79 -10.25
N PRO A 116 -4.35 -7.73 -10.90
CA PRO A 116 -5.16 -8.92 -11.12
C PRO A 116 -4.44 -9.89 -12.06
N THR A 117 -4.58 -11.19 -11.78
CA THR A 117 -4.17 -12.27 -12.69
C THR A 117 -5.29 -12.62 -13.66
#